data_AF-A3X0W6-F1
#
_entry.id   AF-A3X0W6-F1
#
_cell.length_a   1.000
_cell.length_b   1.000
_cell.length_c   1.000
_cell.angle_alpha   90.00
_cell.angle_beta   90.00
_cell.angle_gamma   90.00
#
_symmetry.space_group_name_H-M   'P 1'
#
loop_
_entity.id
_entity.type
_entity.pdbx_description
1 polymer ?
#
loop_
_entity_poly.entity_id
_entity_poly.type
_entity_poly.pdbx_seq_one_letter_code
_entity_poly.pdbx_strand_id
1 'polypeptide(L)'
;MMSERHQREDFSDMPGSIATSAGKTKVGYKCPPTHSQFKPGVSGNPSGRPKGGQNLKTLFNKILNEEVALRDGSKVKKISKAEAILRSVVVGALRGDTRSLAMLLRLAEHAGGFEDQQDIQKIERIIVTWKSPDDPDDNEDEKLA
;
A
#
# COMPACT_ATOMS: atom_id res chain seq x y z
N MET A 1 77.04 -11.43 -61.33
CA MET A 1 75.97 -12.47 -61.31
C MET A 1 76.27 -13.37 -60.12
N MET A 2 75.58 -13.14 -58.99
CA MET A 2 74.40 -13.90 -58.55
C MET A 2 74.72 -15.35 -58.15
N SER A 3 74.90 -15.63 -56.84
CA SER A 3 74.27 -16.76 -56.13
C SER A 3 74.52 -16.69 -54.61
N GLU A 4 73.51 -17.08 -53.85
CA GLU A 4 73.34 -17.00 -52.39
C GLU A 4 74.27 -17.89 -51.55
N ARG A 5 74.51 -17.46 -50.31
CA ARG A 5 74.43 -18.35 -49.14
C ARG A 5 74.08 -17.57 -47.87
N HIS A 6 73.02 -18.01 -47.21
CA HIS A 6 72.42 -17.50 -45.99
C HIS A 6 73.45 -17.34 -44.84
N GLN A 7 73.45 -16.17 -44.19
CA GLN A 7 73.79 -16.06 -42.77
C GLN A 7 72.48 -15.83 -42.03
N ARG A 8 72.11 -16.81 -41.19
CA ARG A 8 71.08 -16.64 -40.17
C ARG A 8 71.74 -15.85 -39.05
N GLU A 9 71.26 -14.64 -38.80
CA GLU A 9 71.53 -13.98 -37.53
C GLU A 9 70.44 -14.45 -36.57
N ASP A 10 70.89 -15.12 -35.52
CA ASP A 10 70.10 -15.78 -34.51
C ASP A 10 69.23 -14.76 -33.77
N PHE A 11 67.91 -14.91 -33.92
CA PHE A 11 66.87 -14.10 -33.25
C PHE A 11 66.66 -14.54 -31.79
N SER A 12 67.73 -14.95 -31.11
CA SER A 12 67.73 -15.36 -29.70
C SER A 12 68.55 -14.36 -28.88
N ASP A 13 67.91 -13.23 -28.57
CA ASP A 13 68.11 -12.42 -27.35
C ASP A 13 67.77 -10.95 -27.63
N MET A 14 66.48 -10.61 -27.54
CA MET A 14 66.04 -9.26 -27.24
C MET A 14 65.32 -9.27 -25.89
N PRO A 15 65.95 -8.74 -24.83
CA PRO A 15 65.39 -8.71 -23.49
C PRO A 15 64.48 -7.50 -23.32
N GLY A 16 63.30 -7.71 -22.75
CA GLY A 16 62.49 -6.59 -22.28
C GLY A 16 61.01 -6.85 -22.33
N SER A 17 60.55 -7.71 -21.45
CA SER A 17 59.15 -7.77 -21.02
C SER A 17 58.71 -6.40 -20.50
N ILE A 18 58.07 -5.60 -21.35
CA ILE A 18 57.32 -4.43 -20.89
C ILE A 18 55.91 -4.92 -20.61
N ALA A 19 55.68 -5.08 -19.30
CA ALA A 19 54.44 -5.39 -18.62
C ALA A 19 53.17 -4.99 -19.38
N THR A 20 52.23 -5.93 -19.41
CA THR A 20 50.80 -5.74 -19.64
C THR A 20 50.32 -4.45 -18.98
N SER A 21 50.22 -3.36 -19.74
CA SER A 21 49.65 -2.11 -19.23
C SER A 21 48.13 -2.25 -19.20
N ALA A 22 47.67 -2.59 -18.01
CA ALA A 22 46.33 -2.39 -17.48
C ALA A 22 45.33 -1.68 -18.42
N GLY A 23 44.43 -2.49 -18.99
CA GLY A 23 43.00 -2.20 -19.14
C GLY A 23 42.59 -0.84 -19.68
N LYS A 24 42.80 -0.57 -20.96
CA LYS A 24 41.97 0.40 -21.69
C LYS A 24 40.59 -0.23 -21.90
N THR A 25 39.63 0.07 -21.04
CA THR A 25 38.24 -0.37 -21.17
C THR A 25 37.67 0.11 -22.51
N LYS A 26 37.45 -0.80 -23.44
CA LYS A 26 36.90 -0.54 -24.78
C LYS A 26 35.48 0.03 -24.63
N VAL A 27 35.33 1.33 -24.84
CA VAL A 27 34.04 2.02 -24.81
C VAL A 27 33.19 1.52 -25.98
N GLY A 28 31.91 1.22 -25.75
CA GLY A 28 31.01 0.62 -26.74
C GLY A 28 29.56 0.54 -26.25
N TYR A 29 28.67 -0.09 -27.04
CA TYR A 29 27.27 -0.26 -26.67
C TYR A 29 27.15 -1.00 -25.32
N LYS A 30 26.38 -0.43 -24.38
CA LYS A 30 26.25 -0.90 -22.98
C LYS A 30 27.54 -0.90 -22.13
N CYS A 31 28.64 -0.35 -22.63
CA CYS A 31 29.90 -0.18 -21.91
C CYS A 31 30.23 1.32 -21.77
N PRO A 32 29.55 2.05 -20.87
CA PRO A 32 29.83 3.46 -20.65
C PRO A 32 31.28 3.65 -20.14
N PRO A 33 31.94 4.78 -20.45
CA PRO A 33 33.29 5.07 -19.98
C PRO A 33 33.41 4.99 -18.45
N THR A 34 34.48 4.40 -17.94
CA THR A 34 34.68 4.19 -16.49
C THR A 34 34.67 5.48 -15.67
N HIS A 35 35.16 6.59 -16.23
CA HIS A 35 35.21 7.88 -15.55
C HIS A 35 33.84 8.54 -15.38
N SER A 36 32.82 8.14 -16.14
CA SER A 36 31.46 8.71 -16.09
C SER A 36 30.44 7.78 -15.42
N GLN A 37 30.84 6.58 -15.02
CA GLN A 37 29.96 5.65 -14.29
C GLN A 37 29.70 6.15 -12.87
N PHE A 38 28.45 6.10 -12.42
CA PHE A 38 28.10 6.39 -11.03
C PHE A 38 28.60 5.28 -10.11
N LYS A 39 29.08 5.66 -8.93
CA LYS A 39 29.48 4.69 -7.90
C LYS A 39 28.24 3.94 -7.39
N PRO A 40 28.32 2.62 -7.15
CA PRO A 40 27.21 1.89 -6.55
C PRO A 40 26.80 2.51 -5.21
N GLY A 41 25.49 2.73 -5.02
CA GLY A 41 24.93 3.38 -3.83
C GLY A 41 24.87 4.91 -3.87
N VAL A 42 25.46 5.55 -4.87
CA VAL A 42 25.44 7.01 -5.03
C VAL A 42 24.61 7.37 -6.26
N SER A 43 23.54 8.15 -6.06
CA SER A 43 22.80 8.72 -7.19
C SER A 43 23.65 9.77 -7.90
N GLY A 44 23.53 9.88 -9.22
CA GLY A 44 24.22 10.91 -10.00
C GLY A 44 23.88 12.35 -9.61
N ASN A 45 22.76 12.52 -8.88
CA ASN A 45 22.42 13.76 -8.19
C ASN A 45 22.26 13.46 -6.68
N PRO A 46 23.31 13.64 -5.85
CA PRO A 46 23.22 13.45 -4.40
C PRO A 46 22.35 14.52 -3.72
N SER A 47 22.17 15.68 -4.35
CA SER A 47 21.22 16.72 -3.94
C SER A 47 19.80 16.50 -4.48
N GLY A 48 19.56 15.36 -5.13
CA GLY A 48 18.23 14.94 -5.54
C GLY A 48 17.33 14.70 -4.34
N ARG A 49 16.04 14.43 -4.60
CA ARG A 49 15.07 14.23 -3.51
C ARG A 49 15.52 13.10 -2.58
N PRO A 50 15.75 13.36 -1.28
CA PRO A 50 16.19 12.33 -0.35
C PRO A 50 15.13 11.24 -0.21
N LYS A 51 15.60 10.00 -0.08
CA LYS A 51 14.71 8.86 0.25
C LYS A 51 14.03 9.15 1.60
N GLY A 52 12.70 9.09 1.63
CA GLY A 52 11.92 9.36 2.84
C GLY A 52 11.61 10.84 3.10
N GLY A 53 11.77 11.73 2.10
CA GLY A 53 11.36 13.13 2.24
C GLY A 53 9.91 13.26 2.72
N GLN A 54 9.68 14.13 3.72
CA GLN A 54 8.37 14.34 4.33
C GLN A 54 7.35 14.78 3.26
N ASN A 55 6.31 13.98 3.10
CA ASN A 55 5.15 14.32 2.29
C ASN A 55 4.08 14.99 3.16
N LEU A 56 3.14 15.72 2.54
CA LEU A 56 1.99 16.26 3.26
C LEU A 56 1.23 15.17 4.03
N LYS A 57 1.04 13.99 3.41
CA LYS A 57 0.41 12.83 4.06
C LYS A 57 1.18 12.34 5.30
N THR A 58 2.52 12.30 5.24
CA THR A 58 3.33 11.82 6.37
C THR A 58 3.31 12.83 7.51
N LEU A 59 3.34 14.13 7.20
CA LEU A 59 3.24 15.18 8.22
C LEU A 59 1.84 15.21 8.85
N PHE A 60 0.79 15.06 8.03
CA PHE A 60 -0.59 15.00 8.49
C PHE A 60 -0.81 13.85 9.48
N ASN A 61 -0.40 12.63 9.12
CA ASN A 61 -0.52 11.48 10.01
C ASN A 61 0.33 11.65 11.29
N LYS A 62 1.51 12.24 11.18
CA LYS A 62 2.35 12.53 12.35
C LYS A 62 1.63 13.46 13.32
N ILE A 63 1.07 14.57 12.83
CA ILE A 63 0.34 15.53 13.67
C ILE A 63 -0.89 14.87 14.29
N LEU A 64 -1.67 14.11 13.53
CA LEU A 64 -2.88 13.45 14.05
C LEU A 64 -2.58 12.41 15.14
N ASN A 65 -1.43 11.75 15.05
CA ASN A 65 -1.00 10.74 16.02
C ASN A 65 -0.30 11.33 17.26
N GLU A 66 -0.02 12.64 17.29
CA GLU A 66 0.54 13.27 18.48
C GLU A 66 -0.45 13.22 19.66
N GLU A 67 0.08 12.99 20.85
CA GLU A 67 -0.73 12.89 22.08
C GLU A 67 -1.03 14.27 22.65
N VAL A 68 -2.25 14.44 23.16
CA VAL A 68 -2.71 15.60 23.90
C VAL A 68 -3.34 15.13 25.21
N ALA A 69 -3.12 15.90 26.27
CA ALA A 69 -3.77 15.67 27.55
C ALA A 69 -5.23 16.14 27.48
N LEU A 70 -6.18 15.21 27.52
CA LEU A 70 -7.60 15.48 27.65
C LEU A 70 -8.04 15.22 29.09
N ARG A 71 -8.78 16.16 29.67
CA ARG A 71 -9.34 16.04 31.02
C ARG A 71 -10.78 15.57 30.93
N ASP A 72 -11.01 14.30 31.28
CA ASP A 72 -12.34 13.73 31.45
C ASP A 72 -12.70 13.78 32.95
N GLY A 73 -13.28 14.90 33.39
CA GLY A 73 -13.67 15.13 34.78
C GLY A 73 -12.47 15.20 35.74
N SER A 74 -12.33 14.19 36.61
CA SER A 74 -11.25 14.10 37.60
C SER A 74 -9.98 13.42 37.08
N LYS A 75 -10.01 12.79 35.91
CA LYS A 75 -8.87 12.06 35.34
C LYS A 75 -8.33 12.77 34.10
N VAL A 76 -7.00 12.86 34.01
CA VAL A 76 -6.30 13.34 32.82
C VAL A 76 -5.80 12.11 32.06
N LYS A 77 -6.22 11.98 30.79
CA LYS A 77 -5.79 10.91 29.89
C LYS A 77 -5.01 11.53 28.73
N LYS A 78 -3.94 10.87 28.31
CA LYS A 78 -3.26 11.18 27.05
C LYS A 78 -3.97 10.43 25.94
N ILE A 79 -4.45 11.17 24.95
CA ILE A 79 -5.13 10.63 23.76
C ILE A 79 -4.55 11.28 22.52
N SER A 80 -4.67 10.63 21.36
CA SER A 80 -4.22 11.23 20.10
C SER A 80 -5.06 12.47 19.72
N LYS A 81 -4.49 13.40 18.95
CA LYS A 81 -5.24 14.54 18.40
C LYS A 81 -6.43 14.09 17.55
N ALA A 82 -6.25 13.03 16.75
CA ALA A 82 -7.34 12.46 15.96
C ALA A 82 -8.52 12.02 16.85
N GLU A 83 -8.22 11.28 17.92
CA GLU A 83 -9.24 10.82 18.86
C GLU A 83 -9.93 12.00 19.59
N ALA A 84 -9.16 13.00 20.00
CA ALA A 84 -9.71 14.19 20.65
C ALA A 84 -10.69 14.96 19.73
N ILE A 85 -10.36 15.08 18.44
CA ILE A 85 -11.23 15.71 17.43
C ILE A 85 -12.50 14.88 17.22
N LEU A 86 -12.39 13.56 17.12
CA LEU A 86 -13.57 12.72 16.93
C LEU A 86 -14.53 12.83 18.12
N ARG A 87 -14.00 12.82 19.35
CA ARG A 87 -14.79 13.03 20.56
C ARG A 87 -15.47 14.40 20.58
N SER A 88 -14.79 15.46 20.13
CA SER A 88 -15.39 16.80 20.09
C SER A 88 -16.53 16.91 19.08
N VAL A 89 -16.42 16.24 17.92
CA VAL A 89 -17.51 16.12 16.93
C VAL A 89 -18.71 15.40 17.54
N VAL A 90 -18.50 14.30 18.26
CA VAL A 90 -19.58 13.59 18.96
C VAL A 90 -20.24 14.49 20.01
N VAL A 91 -19.46 15.18 20.84
CA VAL A 91 -20.00 16.11 21.84
C VAL A 91 -20.78 17.26 21.19
N GLY A 92 -20.31 17.80 20.06
CA GLY A 92 -21.02 18.81 19.28
C GLY A 92 -22.35 18.30 18.72
N ALA A 93 -22.37 17.09 18.17
CA ALA A 93 -23.58 16.44 17.70
C ALA A 93 -24.58 16.20 18.84
N LEU A 94 -24.12 15.75 20.02
CA LEU A 94 -24.95 15.59 21.22
C LEU A 94 -25.54 16.92 21.72
N ARG A 95 -24.86 18.05 21.46
CA ARG A 95 -25.35 19.40 21.77
C ARG A 95 -26.35 19.93 20.73
N GLY A 96 -26.60 19.20 19.64
CA GLY A 96 -27.52 19.62 18.57
C GLY A 96 -26.89 20.48 17.47
N ASP A 97 -25.55 20.55 17.39
CA ASP A 97 -24.89 21.20 16.25
C ASP A 97 -25.06 20.35 14.99
N THR A 98 -25.86 20.85 14.04
CA THR A 98 -26.18 20.19 12.77
C THR A 98 -24.94 19.95 11.92
N ARG A 99 -23.90 20.79 12.03
CA ARG A 99 -22.65 20.61 11.30
C ARG A 99 -21.85 19.45 11.85
N SER A 100 -21.72 19.38 13.16
CA SER A 100 -21.06 18.27 13.86
C SER A 100 -21.79 16.95 13.60
N LEU A 101 -23.13 16.96 13.60
CA LEU A 101 -23.96 15.81 13.26
C LEU A 101 -23.71 15.34 11.80
N ALA A 102 -23.71 16.27 10.84
CA ALA A 102 -23.42 15.94 9.44
C ALA A 102 -22.00 15.36 9.25
N MET A 103 -20.99 15.89 9.96
CA MET A 103 -19.64 15.33 9.94
C MET A 103 -19.60 13.93 10.56
N LEU A 104 -20.29 13.71 11.68
CA LEU A 104 -20.38 12.41 12.33
C LEU A 104 -21.02 11.36 11.42
N LEU A 105 -22.13 11.69 10.74
CA LEU A 105 -22.80 10.79 9.80
C LEU A 105 -21.89 10.41 8.62
N ARG A 106 -21.17 11.38 8.05
CA ARG A 106 -20.21 11.12 6.98
C ARG A 106 -19.06 10.20 7.45
N LEU A 107 -18.56 10.43 8.67
CA LEU A 107 -17.52 9.59 9.24
C LEU A 107 -18.04 8.16 9.52
N ALA A 108 -19.27 8.03 10.00
CA ALA A 108 -19.92 6.73 10.21
C ALA A 108 -20.09 5.96 8.89
N GLU A 109 -20.50 6.64 7.82
CA GLU A 109 -20.61 6.05 6.48
C GLU A 109 -19.26 5.52 5.97
N HIS A 110 -18.19 6.31 6.10
CA HIS A 110 -16.85 5.88 5.70
C HIS A 110 -16.27 4.77 6.58
N ALA A 111 -16.71 4.68 7.83
CA ALA A 111 -16.28 3.65 8.77
C ALA A 111 -17.09 2.34 8.65
N GLY A 112 -18.11 2.28 7.78
CA GLY A 112 -19.02 1.14 7.69
C GLY A 112 -19.99 1.04 8.89
N GLY A 113 -20.11 2.09 9.71
CA GLY A 113 -20.88 2.08 10.96
C GLY A 113 -22.41 2.06 10.79
N PHE A 114 -22.91 1.87 9.58
CA PHE A 114 -24.33 1.60 9.30
C PHE A 114 -24.61 0.13 8.94
N GLU A 115 -23.59 -0.73 8.93
CA GLU A 115 -23.77 -2.16 8.83
C GLU A 115 -23.93 -2.73 10.24
N ASP A 116 -25.19 -2.90 10.66
CA ASP A 116 -25.69 -4.07 11.42
C ASP A 116 -27.15 -3.86 11.83
N GLN A 117 -28.08 -4.24 10.94
CA GLN A 117 -29.21 -5.10 11.32
C GLN A 117 -29.74 -5.82 10.07
N GLN A 118 -28.95 -6.75 9.55
CA GLN A 118 -29.50 -7.85 8.74
C GLN A 118 -30.17 -8.80 9.74
N ASP A 119 -31.50 -8.75 9.87
CA ASP A 119 -32.32 -9.88 10.32
C ASP A 119 -33.80 -9.53 10.10
N ILE A 120 -34.31 -9.89 8.91
CA ILE A 120 -35.65 -10.38 8.51
C ILE A 120 -35.69 -10.24 6.98
N GLN A 121 -34.95 -11.09 6.27
CA GLN A 121 -35.02 -11.19 4.81
C GLN A 121 -35.08 -12.67 4.37
N LYS A 122 -35.63 -13.55 5.21
CA LYS A 122 -36.02 -14.90 4.78
C LYS A 122 -37.51 -15.09 4.96
N ILE A 123 -38.29 -14.58 4.01
CA ILE A 123 -39.66 -15.05 3.83
C ILE A 123 -39.54 -16.39 3.10
N GLU A 124 -39.50 -17.49 3.85
CA GLU A 124 -39.80 -18.80 3.28
C GLU A 124 -41.26 -18.75 2.86
N ARG A 125 -41.48 -18.69 1.55
CA ARG A 125 -42.76 -18.68 0.82
C ARG A 125 -43.94 -19.15 1.68
N ILE A 126 -44.76 -18.21 2.16
CA ILE A 126 -46.03 -18.55 2.81
C ILE A 126 -47.06 -18.78 1.70
N ILE A 127 -47.36 -20.05 1.40
CA ILE A 127 -48.50 -20.41 0.56
C ILE A 127 -49.74 -20.36 1.48
N VAL A 128 -50.54 -19.30 1.35
CA VAL A 128 -51.88 -19.28 1.94
C VAL A 128 -52.86 -19.76 0.88
N THR A 129 -53.33 -21.00 1.02
CA THR A 129 -54.52 -21.46 0.29
C THR A 129 -55.73 -21.12 1.12
N TRP A 130 -56.58 -20.24 0.60
CA TRP A 130 -57.84 -19.90 1.23
C TRP A 130 -58.82 -21.05 0.99
N LYS A 131 -59.28 -21.73 2.06
CA LYS A 131 -60.27 -22.80 1.97
C LYS A 131 -61.66 -22.16 1.99
N SER A 132 -62.46 -22.41 0.96
CA SER A 132 -63.86 -21.96 0.96
C SER A 132 -64.65 -22.84 1.94
N PRO A 133 -65.66 -22.32 2.66
CA PRO A 133 -66.43 -23.09 3.63
C PRO A 133 -67.10 -24.36 3.07
N ASP A 134 -67.23 -24.44 1.75
CA ASP A 134 -67.93 -25.51 1.03
C ASP A 134 -66.98 -26.57 0.42
N ASP A 135 -65.66 -26.51 0.68
CA ASP A 135 -64.73 -27.54 0.20
C ASP A 135 -64.86 -28.84 1.04
N PRO A 136 -65.22 -29.99 0.44
CA PRO A 136 -65.33 -31.26 1.16
C PRO A 136 -63.95 -31.73 1.64
N ASP A 137 -63.90 -32.34 2.83
CA ASP A 137 -62.67 -32.84 3.43
C ASP A 137 -62.19 -34.10 2.68
N ASP A 138 -61.03 -34.01 2.01
CA ASP A 138 -60.38 -35.12 1.27
C ASP A 138 -59.81 -36.22 2.20
N ASN A 139 -60.36 -36.41 3.40
CA ASN A 139 -59.84 -37.29 4.45
C ASN A 139 -60.80 -38.44 4.82
N GLU A 140 -61.59 -38.94 3.87
CA GLU A 140 -62.49 -40.09 4.11
C GLU A 140 -62.08 -41.41 3.42
N ASP A 141 -61.07 -41.43 2.55
CA ASP A 141 -60.74 -42.64 1.77
C ASP A 141 -59.61 -43.52 2.35
N GLU A 142 -59.14 -43.27 3.58
CA GLU A 142 -58.16 -44.17 4.26
C GLU A 142 -58.69 -44.80 5.57
N LYS A 143 -60.01 -45.01 5.64
CA LYS A 143 -60.60 -46.00 6.55
C LYS A 143 -61.71 -46.75 5.84
N LEU A 144 -61.36 -47.85 5.19
CA LEU A 144 -62.02 -49.16 5.28
C LEU A 144 -61.42 -50.11 4.22
N ALA A 145 -60.80 -51.18 4.72
CA ALA A 145 -60.70 -52.53 4.14
C ALA A 145 -60.26 -52.71 2.68
#